data_AF-A0A4S3J228-F1
#
_entry.id   AF-A0A4S3J228-F1
#
_cell.length_a   1.000
_cell.length_b   1.000
_cell.length_c   1.000
_cell.angle_alpha   90.00
_cell.angle_beta   90.00
_cell.angle_gamma   90.00
#
_symmetry.space_group_name_H-M   'P 1'
#
loop_
_entity.id
_entity.type
_entity.pdbx_description
1 polymer ?
#
loop_
_entity_poly.entity_id
_entity_poly.type
_entity_poly.pdbx_seq_one_letter_code
_entity_poly.pdbx_strand_id
1 'polypeptide(L)'
;MTPVSTNGAPPVALPNVPFTNPPASCDEQKVVRSPLDYLLNVPGKDLRKKLISAFQVWLEVSEEKLQVINSIVGLLHTASLMIDDIQDGSKLRRGIPVAHAVFGVAQTINSANYAYFLAQQELAKLGNPKAFEIFTEEMLNLHCGQGMDLYWRESLVCPTEEEYLRMVSNKTGGLFRLAIRLMQMASESDLDCVPLVDLLGVMFQIRDDYQNLQSDSYSKNKGFGEDLSEGKFSFPIIHSIRSNPADLQLLNILIRRTDDDDVKHAAIRYIDSTGSFDYCRQRLREIGTAARDMVHNMSGDADAVQNIYRIIELFELSA
;
A
#
# COMPACT_ATOMS: atom_id res chain seq x y z
N MET A 1 -71.06 -5.56 20.56
CA MET A 1 -69.97 -5.36 19.60
C MET A 1 -69.21 -6.68 19.50
N THR A 2 -69.37 -7.38 18.39
CA THR A 2 -68.67 -8.64 18.07
C THR A 2 -67.19 -8.36 17.77
N PRO A 3 -66.24 -9.19 18.24
CA PRO A 3 -64.84 -9.02 17.89
C PRO A 3 -64.56 -9.51 16.46
N VAL A 4 -63.76 -8.73 15.74
CA VAL A 4 -63.27 -9.00 14.39
C VAL A 4 -62.32 -10.21 14.43
N SER A 5 -62.64 -11.25 13.67
CA SER A 5 -61.78 -12.42 13.45
C SER A 5 -60.64 -12.02 12.51
N THR A 6 -59.41 -11.92 13.03
CA THR A 6 -58.21 -11.83 12.20
C THR A 6 -57.84 -13.24 11.73
N ASN A 7 -58.13 -13.55 10.47
CA ASN A 7 -57.61 -14.74 9.80
C ASN A 7 -56.08 -14.61 9.68
N GLY A 8 -55.34 -15.17 10.64
CA GLY A 8 -53.91 -15.38 10.51
C GLY A 8 -53.65 -16.47 9.48
N ALA A 9 -52.93 -16.14 8.41
CA ALA A 9 -52.38 -17.15 7.51
C ALA A 9 -51.46 -18.10 8.30
N PRO A 10 -51.46 -19.41 8.02
CA PRO A 10 -50.58 -20.34 8.70
C PRO A 10 -49.10 -19.96 8.44
N PRO A 11 -48.21 -20.13 9.43
CA PRO A 11 -46.79 -19.85 9.24
C PRO A 11 -46.25 -20.74 8.13
N VAL A 12 -45.63 -20.12 7.11
CA VAL A 12 -44.90 -20.83 6.06
C VAL A 12 -43.75 -21.56 6.76
N ALA A 13 -43.80 -22.89 6.79
CA ALA A 13 -42.71 -23.70 7.30
C ALA A 13 -41.48 -23.48 6.42
N LEU A 14 -40.45 -22.83 6.96
CA LEU A 14 -39.16 -22.72 6.29
C LEU A 14 -38.63 -24.14 6.05
N PRO A 15 -38.06 -24.43 4.87
CA PRO A 15 -37.46 -25.72 4.60
C PRO A 15 -36.41 -26.04 5.67
N ASN A 16 -36.36 -27.31 6.06
CA ASN A 16 -35.47 -27.85 7.10
C ASN A 16 -34.03 -27.88 6.56
N VAL A 17 -33.46 -26.71 6.31
CA VAL A 17 -32.04 -26.54 6.03
C VAL A 17 -31.35 -26.64 7.40
N PRO A 18 -30.42 -27.59 7.60
CA PRO A 18 -29.69 -27.66 8.85
C PRO A 18 -28.86 -26.38 8.99
N PHE A 19 -29.34 -25.43 9.78
CA PHE A 19 -28.60 -24.24 10.20
C PHE A 19 -27.55 -24.60 11.25
N THR A 20 -26.72 -25.60 10.95
CA THR A 20 -25.41 -25.69 11.59
C THR A 20 -24.51 -24.77 10.79
N ASN A 21 -23.76 -23.89 11.45
CA ASN A 21 -22.82 -22.96 10.82
C ASN A 21 -21.39 -23.51 11.01
N PRO A 22 -21.02 -24.65 10.39
CA PRO A 22 -19.67 -25.18 10.54
C PRO A 22 -18.68 -24.21 9.89
N PRO A 23 -17.45 -24.07 10.44
CA PRO A 23 -16.40 -23.33 9.76
C PRO A 23 -16.15 -23.93 8.38
N ALA A 24 -15.76 -23.07 7.42
CA ALA A 24 -15.44 -23.50 6.06
C ALA A 24 -14.40 -24.62 6.07
N SER A 25 -14.61 -25.63 5.23
CA SER A 25 -13.71 -26.76 5.04
C SER A 25 -12.34 -26.32 4.49
N CYS A 26 -11.33 -27.18 4.63
CA CYS A 26 -9.99 -26.92 4.12
C CYS A 26 -9.99 -26.65 2.60
N ASP A 27 -10.84 -27.34 1.84
CA ASP A 27 -10.91 -27.17 0.38
C ASP A 27 -11.64 -25.87 0.00
N GLU A 28 -12.67 -25.47 0.73
CA GLU A 28 -13.32 -24.16 0.54
C GLU A 28 -12.35 -23.01 0.84
N GLN A 29 -11.56 -23.11 1.91
CA GLN A 29 -10.54 -22.10 2.23
C GLN A 29 -9.47 -22.01 1.15
N LYS A 30 -9.01 -23.13 0.58
CA LYS A 30 -8.05 -23.12 -0.55
C LYS A 30 -8.62 -22.42 -1.78
N VAL A 31 -9.89 -22.65 -2.10
CA VAL A 31 -10.55 -21.97 -3.23
C VAL A 31 -10.57 -20.46 -3.00
N VAL A 32 -11.03 -20.02 -1.82
CA VAL A 32 -11.09 -18.58 -1.48
C VAL A 32 -9.70 -17.94 -1.49
N ARG A 33 -8.66 -18.66 -1.08
CA ARG A 33 -7.28 -18.16 -1.02
C ARG A 33 -6.53 -18.24 -2.34
N SER A 34 -7.06 -18.89 -3.38
CA SER A 34 -6.32 -19.12 -4.62
C SER A 34 -5.73 -17.84 -5.26
N PRO A 35 -6.47 -16.72 -5.37
CA PRO A 35 -5.90 -15.46 -5.86
C PRO A 35 -4.79 -14.88 -4.97
N LEU A 36 -4.92 -15.00 -3.64
CA LEU A 36 -3.90 -14.57 -2.68
C LEU A 36 -2.64 -15.42 -2.79
N ASP A 37 -2.79 -16.74 -2.76
CA ASP A 37 -1.67 -17.69 -2.80
C ASP A 37 -0.92 -17.62 -4.13
N TYR A 38 -1.61 -17.31 -5.24
CA TYR A 38 -1.00 -17.00 -6.54
C TYR A 38 0.05 -15.89 -6.45
N LEU A 39 -0.24 -14.78 -5.74
CA LEU A 39 0.73 -13.69 -5.57
C LEU A 39 1.75 -13.93 -4.46
N LEU A 40 1.38 -14.65 -3.40
CA LEU A 40 2.33 -15.00 -2.32
C LEU A 40 3.49 -15.87 -2.83
N ASN A 41 3.25 -16.72 -3.82
CA ASN A 41 4.26 -17.60 -4.41
C ASN A 41 5.24 -16.87 -5.34
N VAL A 42 5.04 -15.57 -5.60
CA VAL A 42 5.85 -14.79 -6.53
C VAL A 42 6.83 -13.94 -5.72
N PRO A 43 8.15 -14.14 -5.88
CA PRO A 43 9.15 -13.43 -5.09
C PRO A 43 8.97 -11.90 -5.17
N GLY A 44 8.86 -11.26 -4.02
CA GLY A 44 8.87 -9.79 -3.91
C GLY A 44 10.27 -9.25 -3.60
N LYS A 45 10.41 -7.93 -3.53
CA LYS A 45 11.67 -7.27 -3.10
C LYS A 45 11.94 -7.36 -1.58
N ASP A 46 11.04 -7.99 -0.82
CA ASP A 46 11.06 -8.18 0.65
C ASP A 46 11.42 -6.92 1.47
N LEU A 47 11.16 -5.73 0.92
CA LEU A 47 11.55 -4.46 1.56
C LEU A 47 10.95 -4.30 2.96
N ARG A 48 9.68 -4.69 3.13
CA ARG A 48 8.97 -4.62 4.42
C ARG A 48 9.65 -5.47 5.49
N LYS A 49 10.10 -6.68 5.13
CA LYS A 49 10.85 -7.55 6.05
C LYS A 49 12.19 -6.92 6.41
N LYS A 50 12.92 -6.36 5.42
CA LYS A 50 14.19 -5.65 5.67
C LYS A 50 13.98 -4.45 6.60
N LEU A 51 12.88 -3.72 6.43
CA LEU A 51 12.51 -2.60 7.29
C LEU A 51 12.22 -3.09 8.72
N ILE A 52 11.36 -4.09 8.89
CA ILE A 52 11.07 -4.69 10.21
C ILE A 52 12.38 -5.18 10.86
N SER A 53 13.24 -5.89 10.13
CA SER A 53 14.55 -6.33 10.65
C SER A 53 15.48 -5.18 11.04
N ALA A 54 15.43 -4.04 10.35
CA ALA A 54 16.22 -2.88 10.70
C ALA A 54 15.75 -2.24 12.02
N PHE A 55 14.43 -2.12 12.22
CA PHE A 55 13.85 -1.61 13.47
C PHE A 55 13.91 -2.62 14.63
N GLN A 56 14.02 -3.92 14.34
CA GLN A 56 14.15 -4.95 15.36
C GLN A 56 15.39 -4.74 16.26
N VAL A 57 16.46 -4.14 15.73
CA VAL A 57 17.67 -3.83 16.53
C VAL A 57 17.37 -2.79 17.62
N TRP A 58 16.40 -1.90 17.40
CA TRP A 58 15.99 -0.90 18.40
C TRP A 58 14.84 -1.34 19.29
N LEU A 59 13.94 -2.16 18.75
CA LEU A 59 12.69 -2.53 19.42
C LEU A 59 12.78 -3.91 20.09
N GLU A 60 13.78 -4.73 19.80
CA GLU A 60 14.07 -5.99 20.50
C GLU A 60 12.83 -6.87 20.79
N VAL A 61 11.89 -6.93 19.84
CA VAL A 61 10.64 -7.67 19.99
C VAL A 61 10.94 -9.17 20.04
N SER A 62 10.22 -9.94 20.86
CA SER A 62 10.41 -11.40 20.89
C SER A 62 10.19 -12.03 19.51
N GLU A 63 10.99 -13.02 19.15
CA GLU A 63 10.93 -13.69 17.84
C GLU A 63 9.51 -14.24 17.52
N GLU A 64 8.82 -14.77 18.53
CA GLU A 64 7.43 -15.24 18.40
C GLU A 64 6.49 -14.12 17.94
N LYS A 65 6.54 -12.95 18.60
CA LYS A 65 5.68 -11.81 18.23
C LYS A 65 6.11 -11.21 16.89
N LEU A 66 7.41 -11.19 16.60
CA LEU A 66 7.95 -10.69 15.35
C LEU A 66 7.47 -11.52 14.15
N GLN A 67 7.38 -12.84 14.29
CA GLN A 67 6.82 -13.73 13.26
C GLN A 67 5.34 -13.44 13.00
N VAL A 68 4.55 -13.21 14.07
CA VAL A 68 3.14 -12.81 13.94
C VAL A 68 3.01 -11.47 13.21
N ILE A 69 3.80 -10.47 13.58
CA ILE A 69 3.80 -9.15 12.93
C ILE A 69 4.17 -9.27 11.45
N ASN A 70 5.21 -10.05 11.11
CA ASN A 70 5.60 -10.31 9.73
C ASN A 70 4.49 -10.98 8.91
N SER A 71 3.77 -11.95 9.50
CA SER A 71 2.63 -12.62 8.88
C SER A 71 1.50 -11.62 8.56
N ILE A 72 1.12 -10.80 9.55
CA ILE A 72 0.08 -9.76 9.40
C ILE A 72 0.46 -8.80 8.27
N VAL A 73 1.66 -8.23 8.32
CA VAL A 73 2.13 -7.26 7.32
C VAL A 73 2.22 -7.88 5.92
N GLY A 74 2.65 -9.14 5.82
CA GLY A 74 2.72 -9.88 4.55
C GLY A 74 1.35 -10.12 3.92
N LEU A 75 0.36 -10.53 4.72
CA LEU A 75 -1.02 -10.71 4.28
C LEU A 75 -1.63 -9.40 3.81
N LEU A 76 -1.54 -8.35 4.64
CA LEU A 76 -2.10 -7.03 4.32
C LEU A 76 -1.46 -6.43 3.07
N HIS A 77 -0.14 -6.54 2.93
CA HIS A 77 0.55 -6.04 1.75
C HIS A 77 0.08 -6.73 0.48
N THR A 78 -0.06 -8.06 0.51
CA THR A 78 -0.47 -8.81 -0.67
C THR A 78 -1.93 -8.54 -1.03
N ALA A 79 -2.80 -8.49 -0.01
CA ALA A 79 -4.20 -8.12 -0.16
C ALA A 79 -4.37 -6.72 -0.76
N SER A 80 -3.62 -5.74 -0.25
CA SER A 80 -3.71 -4.37 -0.77
C SER A 80 -3.24 -4.27 -2.21
N LEU A 81 -2.17 -4.99 -2.59
CA LEU A 81 -1.72 -5.03 -3.99
C LEU A 81 -2.80 -5.58 -4.94
N MET A 82 -3.55 -6.61 -4.52
CA MET A 82 -4.63 -7.21 -5.32
C MET A 82 -5.78 -6.23 -5.55
N ILE A 83 -6.17 -5.48 -4.52
CA ILE A 83 -7.22 -4.46 -4.60
C ILE A 83 -6.75 -3.27 -5.43
N ASP A 84 -5.52 -2.80 -5.19
CA ASP A 84 -4.88 -1.69 -5.93
C ASP A 84 -4.76 -2.02 -7.42
N ASP A 85 -4.31 -3.22 -7.79
CA ASP A 85 -4.26 -3.68 -9.20
C ASP A 85 -5.63 -3.60 -9.89
N ILE A 86 -6.72 -3.89 -9.18
CA ILE A 86 -8.08 -3.79 -9.71
C ILE A 86 -8.51 -2.33 -9.84
N GLN A 87 -8.24 -1.53 -8.81
CA GLN A 87 -8.63 -0.12 -8.77
C GLN A 87 -7.89 0.71 -9.82
N ASP A 88 -6.67 0.32 -10.15
CA ASP A 88 -5.80 1.01 -11.10
C ASP A 88 -5.91 0.42 -12.52
N GLY A 89 -6.47 -0.78 -12.66
CA GLY A 89 -6.56 -1.46 -13.96
C GLY A 89 -5.20 -1.95 -14.46
N SER A 90 -4.27 -2.20 -13.55
CA SER A 90 -2.91 -2.64 -13.85
C SER A 90 -2.93 -3.99 -14.59
N LYS A 91 -1.97 -4.20 -15.49
CA LYS A 91 -1.87 -5.44 -16.29
C LYS A 91 -0.93 -6.47 -15.69
N LEU A 92 0.15 -6.00 -15.09
CA LEU A 92 1.22 -6.85 -14.56
C LEU A 92 1.55 -6.49 -13.11
N ARG A 93 1.89 -7.52 -12.33
CA ARG A 93 2.42 -7.39 -10.97
C ARG A 93 3.61 -8.32 -10.82
N ARG A 94 4.79 -7.78 -10.47
CA ARG A 94 6.03 -8.57 -10.32
C ARG A 94 6.38 -9.38 -11.59
N GLY A 95 6.10 -8.83 -12.77
CA GLY A 95 6.41 -9.46 -14.07
C GLY A 95 5.46 -10.59 -14.50
N ILE A 96 4.37 -10.83 -13.76
CA ILE A 96 3.34 -11.80 -14.13
C ILE A 96 1.97 -11.11 -14.26
N PRO A 97 0.97 -11.73 -14.92
CA PRO A 97 -0.39 -11.20 -14.95
C PRO A 97 -0.96 -11.00 -13.55
N VAL A 98 -1.65 -9.87 -13.36
CA VAL A 98 -2.38 -9.55 -12.12
C VAL A 98 -3.42 -10.63 -11.79
N ALA A 99 -3.68 -10.83 -10.49
CA ALA A 99 -4.58 -11.89 -10.02
C ALA A 99 -5.98 -11.81 -10.64
N HIS A 100 -6.51 -10.60 -10.82
CA HIS A 100 -7.85 -10.41 -11.38
C HIS A 100 -7.95 -10.75 -12.87
N ALA A 101 -6.83 -10.76 -13.61
CA ALA A 101 -6.80 -11.23 -15.00
C ALA A 101 -6.87 -12.76 -15.09
N VAL A 102 -6.44 -13.48 -14.05
CA VAL A 102 -6.43 -14.95 -13.99
C VAL A 102 -7.72 -15.49 -13.35
N PHE A 103 -8.12 -14.93 -12.21
CA PHE A 103 -9.23 -15.44 -11.38
C PHE A 103 -10.52 -14.62 -11.53
N GLY A 104 -10.46 -13.49 -12.24
CA GLY A 104 -11.55 -12.53 -12.33
C GLY A 104 -11.58 -11.54 -11.15
N VAL A 105 -12.18 -10.39 -11.40
CA VAL A 105 -12.29 -9.28 -10.44
C VAL A 105 -13.02 -9.71 -9.16
N ALA A 106 -14.18 -10.36 -9.28
CA ALA A 106 -15.01 -10.70 -8.12
C ALA A 106 -14.30 -11.64 -7.13
N GLN A 107 -13.64 -12.69 -7.63
CA GLN A 107 -12.90 -13.63 -6.78
C GLN A 107 -11.70 -12.96 -6.12
N THR A 108 -11.01 -12.09 -6.87
CA THR A 108 -9.82 -11.38 -6.37
C THR A 108 -10.19 -10.41 -5.25
N ILE A 109 -11.27 -9.63 -5.40
CA ILE A 109 -11.79 -8.76 -4.33
C ILE A 109 -12.13 -9.58 -3.09
N ASN A 110 -12.89 -10.67 -3.26
CA ASN A 110 -13.29 -11.50 -2.14
C ASN A 110 -12.08 -12.12 -1.41
N SER A 111 -11.09 -12.62 -2.15
CA SER A 111 -9.87 -13.21 -1.62
C SER A 111 -9.01 -12.19 -0.86
N ALA A 112 -8.86 -10.98 -1.39
CA ALA A 112 -8.13 -9.90 -0.73
C ALA A 112 -8.84 -9.42 0.55
N ASN A 113 -10.15 -9.26 0.52
CA ASN A 113 -10.93 -8.90 1.71
C ASN A 113 -10.85 -10.00 2.77
N TYR A 114 -10.90 -11.27 2.36
CA TYR A 114 -10.69 -12.40 3.27
C TYR A 114 -9.31 -12.33 3.94
N ALA A 115 -8.26 -12.00 3.19
CA ALA A 115 -6.91 -11.83 3.72
C ALA A 115 -6.79 -10.68 4.75
N TYR A 116 -7.55 -9.58 4.61
CA TYR A 116 -7.61 -8.53 5.63
C TYR A 116 -8.15 -9.07 6.97
N PHE A 117 -9.20 -9.88 6.95
CA PHE A 117 -9.76 -10.47 8.16
C PHE A 117 -8.89 -11.61 8.73
N LEU A 118 -8.16 -12.34 7.89
CA LEU A 118 -7.13 -13.27 8.36
C LEU A 118 -6.02 -12.52 9.10
N ALA A 119 -5.52 -11.41 8.54
CA ALA A 119 -4.53 -10.57 9.22
C ALA A 119 -5.05 -10.01 10.55
N GLN A 120 -6.33 -9.60 10.59
CA GLN A 120 -6.97 -9.16 11.83
C GLN A 120 -7.06 -10.29 12.88
N GLN A 121 -7.39 -11.52 12.45
CA GLN A 121 -7.47 -12.69 13.35
C GLN A 121 -6.11 -12.99 14.02
N GLU A 122 -5.01 -12.81 13.29
CA GLU A 122 -3.65 -13.06 13.78
C GLU A 122 -3.25 -12.10 14.92
N LEU A 123 -3.87 -10.91 15.04
CA LEU A 123 -3.58 -9.95 16.12
C LEU A 123 -3.79 -10.54 17.52
N ALA A 124 -4.72 -11.48 17.68
CA ALA A 124 -4.99 -12.13 18.96
C ALA A 124 -3.75 -12.86 19.51
N LYS A 125 -2.85 -13.33 18.64
CA LYS A 125 -1.61 -14.03 19.01
C LYS A 125 -0.58 -13.09 19.66
N LEU A 126 -0.73 -11.77 19.51
CA LEU A 126 0.14 -10.78 20.16
C LEU A 126 -0.18 -10.59 21.66
N GLY A 127 -1.34 -11.10 22.12
CA GLY A 127 -1.73 -11.07 23.53
C GLY A 127 -2.02 -9.68 24.11
N ASN A 128 -2.16 -8.65 23.26
CA ASN A 128 -2.43 -7.28 23.67
C ASN A 128 -3.62 -6.70 22.88
N PRO A 129 -4.72 -6.28 23.53
CA PRO A 129 -5.90 -5.76 22.84
C PRO A 129 -5.62 -4.48 22.04
N LYS A 130 -4.60 -3.70 22.42
CA LYS A 130 -4.17 -2.49 21.69
C LYS A 130 -3.77 -2.79 20.25
N ALA A 131 -3.43 -4.05 19.93
CA ALA A 131 -3.13 -4.48 18.57
C ALA A 131 -4.31 -4.24 17.61
N PHE A 132 -5.56 -4.44 18.08
CA PHE A 132 -6.77 -4.20 17.28
C PHE A 132 -7.02 -2.72 17.04
N GLU A 133 -6.72 -1.86 18.01
CA GLU A 133 -6.81 -0.40 17.87
C GLU A 133 -5.81 0.09 16.82
N ILE A 134 -4.53 -0.28 16.96
CA ILE A 134 -3.47 0.07 16.01
C ILE A 134 -3.82 -0.42 14.61
N PHE A 135 -4.26 -1.68 14.48
CA PHE A 135 -4.69 -2.22 13.19
C PHE A 135 -5.83 -1.41 12.57
N THR A 136 -6.86 -1.11 13.35
CA THR A 136 -8.04 -0.39 12.85
C THR A 136 -7.67 1.02 12.40
N GLU A 137 -6.89 1.75 13.20
CA GLU A 137 -6.42 3.10 12.86
C GLU A 137 -5.59 3.10 11.57
N GLU A 138 -4.60 2.21 11.44
CA GLU A 138 -3.75 2.22 10.25
C GLU A 138 -4.46 1.68 9.01
N MET A 139 -5.41 0.76 9.15
CA MET A 139 -6.25 0.33 8.03
C MET A 139 -7.18 1.46 7.57
N LEU A 140 -7.74 2.25 8.49
CA LEU A 140 -8.52 3.45 8.13
C LEU A 140 -7.64 4.49 7.44
N ASN A 141 -6.45 4.78 7.96
CA ASN A 141 -5.49 5.69 7.33
C ASN A 141 -5.15 5.22 5.90
N LEU A 142 -4.83 3.93 5.71
CA LEU A 142 -4.54 3.36 4.40
C LEU A 142 -5.69 3.59 3.42
N HIS A 143 -6.93 3.32 3.83
CA HIS A 143 -8.10 3.53 2.98
C HIS A 143 -8.38 5.01 2.70
N CYS A 144 -8.16 5.91 3.66
CA CYS A 144 -8.24 7.35 3.43
C CYS A 144 -7.18 7.82 2.41
N GLY A 145 -5.95 7.31 2.52
CA GLY A 145 -4.89 7.58 1.55
C GLY A 145 -5.28 7.11 0.14
N GLN A 146 -5.66 5.83 0.00
CA GLN A 146 -6.12 5.28 -1.27
C GLN A 146 -7.33 6.05 -1.82
N GLY A 147 -8.30 6.39 -0.98
CA GLY A 147 -9.49 7.13 -1.37
C GLY A 147 -9.17 8.51 -1.94
N MET A 148 -8.20 9.23 -1.38
CA MET A 148 -7.78 10.53 -1.92
C MET A 148 -7.02 10.40 -3.24
N ASP A 149 -6.16 9.38 -3.39
CA ASP A 149 -5.46 9.07 -4.64
C ASP A 149 -6.47 8.81 -5.78
N LEU A 150 -7.48 7.97 -5.50
CA LEU A 150 -8.59 7.70 -6.42
C LEU A 150 -9.43 8.95 -6.68
N TYR A 151 -9.78 9.72 -5.65
CA TYR A 151 -10.58 10.93 -5.81
C TYR A 151 -9.91 11.92 -6.76
N TRP A 152 -8.62 12.21 -6.60
CA TRP A 152 -7.92 13.13 -7.49
C TRP A 152 -7.89 12.61 -8.92
N ARG A 153 -7.60 11.32 -9.10
CA ARG A 153 -7.60 10.65 -10.41
C ARG A 153 -8.95 10.72 -11.12
N GLU A 154 -10.04 10.41 -10.43
CA GLU A 154 -11.39 10.39 -11.02
C GLU A 154 -12.00 11.79 -11.18
N SER A 155 -11.66 12.74 -10.31
CA SER A 155 -12.14 14.14 -10.39
C SER A 155 -11.24 15.06 -11.22
N LEU A 156 -10.06 14.58 -11.62
CA LEU A 156 -9.03 15.33 -12.35
C LEU A 156 -8.55 16.58 -11.61
N VAL A 157 -8.60 16.55 -10.29
CA VAL A 157 -8.11 17.62 -9.43
C VAL A 157 -6.67 17.30 -9.05
N CYS A 158 -5.71 17.99 -9.66
CA CYS A 158 -4.30 17.85 -9.30
C CYS A 158 -4.09 18.36 -7.86
N PRO A 159 -3.59 17.52 -6.93
CA PRO A 159 -3.31 17.94 -5.57
C PRO A 159 -2.14 18.93 -5.51
N THR A 160 -2.01 19.60 -4.37
CA THR A 160 -0.76 20.24 -3.96
C THR A 160 0.27 19.19 -3.53
N GLU A 161 1.54 19.59 -3.47
CA GLU A 161 2.58 18.72 -2.92
C GLU A 161 2.26 18.29 -1.48
N GLU A 162 1.82 19.21 -0.63
CA GLU A 162 1.51 18.91 0.78
C GLU A 162 0.37 17.90 0.91
N GLU A 163 -0.69 18.04 0.11
CA GLU A 163 -1.80 17.09 0.06
C GLU A 163 -1.32 15.71 -0.39
N TYR A 164 -0.49 15.65 -1.44
CA TYR A 164 0.10 14.40 -1.91
C TYR A 164 0.95 13.74 -0.81
N LEU A 165 1.83 14.49 -0.13
CA LEU A 165 2.67 13.94 0.94
C LEU A 165 1.82 13.38 2.10
N ARG A 166 0.72 14.05 2.46
CA ARG A 166 -0.23 13.53 3.46
C ARG A 166 -0.92 12.25 2.98
N MET A 167 -1.35 12.20 1.71
CA MET A 167 -1.95 11.01 1.11
C MET A 167 -0.97 9.83 1.13
N VAL A 168 0.28 10.05 0.75
CA VAL A 168 1.33 9.04 0.72
C VAL A 168 1.64 8.52 2.12
N SER A 169 1.74 9.42 3.11
CA SER A 169 1.90 9.03 4.51
C SER A 169 0.76 8.10 4.94
N ASN A 170 -0.47 8.36 4.50
CA ASN A 170 -1.61 7.49 4.79
C ASN A 170 -1.59 6.16 4.02
N LYS A 171 -1.44 6.17 2.69
CA LYS A 171 -1.49 4.99 1.81
C LYS A 171 -0.30 4.04 2.03
N THR A 172 0.91 4.56 1.87
CA THR A 172 2.15 3.77 1.87
C THR A 172 2.80 3.75 3.25
N GLY A 173 2.80 4.89 3.94
CA GLY A 173 3.26 4.99 5.33
C GLY A 173 2.38 4.19 6.30
N GLY A 174 1.07 4.09 6.07
CA GLY A 174 0.15 3.38 6.98
C GLY A 174 0.51 1.93 7.25
N LEU A 175 0.92 1.18 6.22
CA LEU A 175 1.32 -0.21 6.43
C LEU A 175 2.71 -0.35 7.09
N PHE A 176 3.63 0.60 6.87
CA PHE A 176 4.90 0.62 7.59
C PHE A 176 4.69 1.03 9.07
N ARG A 177 3.88 2.07 9.31
CA ARG A 177 3.45 2.47 10.66
C ARG A 177 2.77 1.34 11.40
N LEU A 178 1.89 0.58 10.75
CA LEU A 178 1.25 -0.59 11.37
C LEU A 178 2.30 -1.57 11.90
N ALA A 179 3.29 -1.92 11.07
CA ALA A 179 4.36 -2.82 11.47
C ALA A 179 5.12 -2.28 12.69
N ILE A 180 5.55 -1.02 12.63
CA ILE A 180 6.37 -0.39 13.67
C ILE A 180 5.58 -0.14 14.97
N ARG A 181 4.32 0.29 14.89
CA ARG A 181 3.46 0.48 16.07
C ARG A 181 3.15 -0.85 16.76
N LEU A 182 2.94 -1.93 16.01
CA LEU A 182 2.80 -3.28 16.59
C LEU A 182 4.11 -3.75 17.24
N MET A 183 5.26 -3.44 16.65
CA MET A 183 6.57 -3.74 17.25
C MET A 183 6.80 -2.94 18.53
N GLN A 184 6.57 -1.62 18.53
CA GLN A 184 6.69 -0.77 19.72
C GLN A 184 5.75 -1.23 20.84
N MET A 185 4.51 -1.61 20.51
CA MET A 185 3.58 -2.20 21.48
C MET A 185 4.10 -3.51 22.10
N ALA A 186 4.86 -4.29 21.34
CA ALA A 186 5.41 -5.57 21.75
C ALA A 186 6.81 -5.47 22.37
N SER A 187 7.40 -4.28 22.38
CA SER A 187 8.73 -3.94 22.85
C SER A 187 8.72 -3.42 24.29
N GLU A 188 9.87 -3.50 24.97
CA GLU A 188 10.14 -2.78 26.23
C GLU A 188 10.78 -1.38 25.98
N SER A 189 11.12 -1.06 24.73
CA SER A 189 11.72 0.20 24.31
C SER A 189 10.68 1.32 24.22
N ASP A 190 10.99 2.48 24.82
CA ASP A 190 10.18 3.70 24.74
C ASP A 190 10.46 4.54 23.47
N LEU A 191 11.27 4.03 22.54
CA LEU A 191 11.69 4.78 21.36
C LEU A 191 10.50 5.02 20.42
N ASP A 192 10.20 6.29 20.14
CA ASP A 192 9.18 6.65 19.15
C ASP A 192 9.73 6.57 17.71
N CYS A 193 9.38 5.49 17.02
CA CYS A 193 9.82 5.23 15.66
C CYS A 193 8.84 5.73 14.58
N VAL A 194 7.67 6.24 14.96
CA VAL A 194 6.62 6.63 14.00
C VAL A 194 7.05 7.80 13.10
N PRO A 195 7.67 8.89 13.61
CA PRO A 195 8.09 9.99 12.75
C PRO A 195 9.10 9.55 11.67
N LEU A 196 10.02 8.65 12.02
CA LEU A 196 11.01 8.13 11.08
C LEU A 196 10.36 7.24 10.02
N VAL A 197 9.45 6.35 10.42
CA VAL A 197 8.80 5.44 9.46
C VAL A 197 7.89 6.18 8.48
N ASP A 198 7.27 7.28 8.89
CA ASP A 198 6.51 8.17 8.01
C ASP A 198 7.40 8.78 6.93
N LEU A 199 8.57 9.26 7.34
CA LEU A 199 9.55 9.85 6.43
C LEU A 199 10.05 8.80 5.42
N LEU A 200 10.36 7.59 5.89
CA LEU A 200 10.75 6.47 5.03
C LEU A 200 9.63 6.04 4.06
N GLY A 201 8.37 6.08 4.49
CA GLY A 201 7.20 5.82 3.65
C GLY A 201 7.08 6.83 2.51
N VAL A 202 7.28 8.11 2.80
CA VAL A 202 7.30 9.19 1.79
C VAL A 202 8.45 9.00 0.81
N MET A 203 9.68 8.74 1.30
CA MET A 203 10.83 8.47 0.43
C MET A 203 10.56 7.30 -0.52
N PHE A 204 10.04 6.20 0.02
CA PHE A 204 9.75 5.01 -0.76
C PHE A 204 8.76 5.29 -1.89
N GLN A 205 7.69 6.06 -1.63
CA GLN A 205 6.68 6.36 -2.65
C GLN A 205 7.20 7.33 -3.72
N ILE A 206 7.89 8.41 -3.34
CA ILE A 206 8.46 9.35 -4.33
C ILE A 206 9.44 8.62 -5.26
N ARG A 207 10.23 7.70 -4.70
CA ARG A 207 11.11 6.84 -5.50
C ARG A 207 10.32 5.89 -6.41
N ASP A 208 9.24 5.29 -5.92
CA ASP A 208 8.40 4.39 -6.73
C ASP A 208 7.80 5.13 -7.93
N ASP A 209 7.24 6.33 -7.69
CA ASP A 209 6.69 7.23 -8.71
C ASP A 209 7.75 7.66 -9.73
N TYR A 210 8.96 8.00 -9.28
CA TYR A 210 10.08 8.31 -10.17
C TYR A 210 10.44 7.09 -11.04
N GLN A 211 10.56 5.90 -10.44
CA GLN A 211 10.95 4.69 -11.15
C GLN A 211 9.90 4.22 -12.15
N ASN A 212 8.62 4.49 -11.90
CA ASN A 212 7.53 4.19 -12.83
C ASN A 212 7.75 4.85 -14.21
N LEU A 213 8.32 6.07 -14.22
CA LEU A 213 8.51 6.86 -15.44
C LEU A 213 9.93 6.78 -16.04
N GLN A 214 10.94 6.37 -15.27
CA GLN A 214 12.35 6.47 -15.68
C GLN A 214 13.10 5.13 -15.76
N SER A 215 12.52 4.01 -15.32
CA SER A 215 13.26 2.74 -15.19
C SER A 215 12.79 1.65 -16.15
N ASP A 216 13.68 1.20 -17.02
CA ASP A 216 13.47 0.03 -17.90
C ASP A 216 13.18 -1.25 -17.09
N SER A 217 13.89 -1.44 -15.98
CA SER A 217 13.68 -2.59 -15.09
C SER A 217 12.31 -2.57 -14.42
N TYR A 218 11.80 -1.38 -14.13
CA TYR A 218 10.47 -1.20 -13.55
C TYR A 218 9.39 -1.43 -14.61
N SER A 219 9.65 -0.94 -15.82
CA SER A 219 8.81 -1.17 -17.00
C SER A 219 8.59 -2.66 -17.28
N LYS A 220 9.61 -3.51 -17.07
CA LYS A 220 9.48 -4.97 -17.19
C LYS A 220 8.61 -5.62 -16.11
N ASN A 221 8.46 -4.99 -14.94
CA ASN A 221 7.78 -5.58 -13.78
C ASN A 221 6.32 -5.14 -13.63
N LYS A 222 6.01 -3.88 -13.97
CA LYS A 222 4.66 -3.29 -13.88
C LYS A 222 4.09 -2.89 -15.25
N GLY A 223 4.94 -2.51 -16.20
CA GLY A 223 4.56 -1.90 -17.48
C GLY A 223 5.23 -0.54 -17.66
N PHE A 224 5.42 -0.11 -18.90
CA PHE A 224 6.06 1.19 -19.21
C PHE A 224 5.11 2.34 -18.91
N GLY A 225 5.51 3.25 -18.01
CA GLY A 225 4.74 4.44 -17.66
C GLY A 225 3.31 4.15 -17.22
N GLU A 226 3.10 3.12 -16.41
CA GLU A 226 1.76 2.73 -15.95
C GLU A 226 1.05 3.86 -15.21
N ASP A 227 1.75 4.73 -14.47
CA ASP A 227 1.11 5.88 -13.81
C ASP A 227 0.36 6.77 -14.82
N LEU A 228 0.84 6.84 -16.08
CA LEU A 228 0.17 7.56 -17.17
C LEU A 228 -1.03 6.79 -17.74
N SER A 229 -0.92 5.45 -17.85
CA SER A 229 -2.04 4.58 -18.23
C SER A 229 -3.15 4.63 -17.17
N GLU A 230 -2.78 4.71 -15.89
CA GLU A 230 -3.70 4.79 -14.76
C GLU A 230 -4.34 6.19 -14.67
N GLY A 231 -3.68 7.22 -15.23
CA GLY A 231 -4.11 8.63 -15.11
C GLY A 231 -3.79 9.22 -13.74
N LYS A 232 -2.80 8.67 -13.05
CA LYS A 232 -2.45 8.97 -11.66
C LYS A 232 -1.69 10.28 -11.53
N PHE A 233 -1.95 11.00 -10.44
CA PHE A 233 -1.18 12.18 -10.05
C PHE A 233 0.03 11.77 -9.20
N SER A 234 1.04 11.17 -9.83
CA SER A 234 2.30 10.82 -9.15
C SER A 234 3.19 12.05 -8.92
N PHE A 235 4.17 11.95 -8.01
CA PHE A 235 5.00 13.09 -7.59
C PHE A 235 5.61 13.91 -8.76
N PRO A 236 6.31 13.31 -9.75
CA PRO A 236 6.85 14.06 -10.89
C PRO A 236 5.76 14.71 -11.77
N ILE A 237 4.59 14.05 -11.88
CA ILE A 237 3.44 14.53 -12.66
C ILE A 237 2.83 15.76 -11.99
N ILE A 238 2.62 15.72 -10.67
CA ILE A 238 2.13 16.86 -9.88
C ILE A 238 3.06 18.05 -10.05
N HIS A 239 4.37 17.86 -9.84
CA HIS A 239 5.33 18.95 -10.02
C HIS A 239 5.26 19.53 -11.44
N SER A 240 5.21 18.67 -12.47
CA SER A 240 5.14 19.11 -13.87
C SER A 240 3.90 19.98 -14.14
N ILE A 241 2.71 19.51 -13.76
CA ILE A 241 1.43 20.23 -13.95
C ILE A 241 1.45 21.57 -13.21
N ARG A 242 1.96 21.60 -11.98
CA ARG A 242 1.96 22.82 -11.15
C ARG A 242 3.03 23.82 -11.55
N SER A 243 4.12 23.36 -12.17
CA SER A 243 5.20 24.22 -12.65
C SER A 243 4.76 25.07 -13.85
N ASN A 244 3.81 24.58 -14.66
CA ASN A 244 3.23 25.30 -15.79
C ASN A 244 1.69 25.11 -15.89
N PRO A 245 0.90 25.77 -15.02
CA PRO A 245 -0.55 25.52 -14.94
C PRO A 245 -1.36 25.91 -16.18
N ALA A 246 -0.79 26.73 -17.07
CA ALA A 246 -1.43 27.14 -18.31
C ALA A 246 -1.39 26.03 -19.38
N ASP A 247 -0.47 25.08 -19.25
CA ASP A 247 -0.31 23.97 -20.18
C ASP A 247 -1.09 22.74 -19.71
N LEU A 248 -2.15 22.43 -20.45
CA LEU A 248 -3.04 21.30 -20.16
C LEU A 248 -2.60 20.00 -20.84
N GLN A 249 -1.44 19.96 -21.52
CA GLN A 249 -0.99 18.78 -22.26
C GLN A 249 -0.95 17.54 -21.37
N LEU A 250 -0.28 17.62 -20.22
CA LEU A 250 -0.13 16.48 -19.32
C LEU A 250 -1.47 16.04 -18.71
N LEU A 251 -2.33 16.99 -18.31
CA LEU A 251 -3.69 16.69 -17.84
C LEU A 251 -4.50 15.95 -18.91
N ASN A 252 -4.46 16.42 -20.16
CA ASN A 252 -5.17 15.77 -21.27
C ASN A 252 -4.66 14.35 -21.55
N ILE A 253 -3.38 14.07 -21.30
CA ILE A 253 -2.82 12.72 -21.43
C ILE A 253 -3.35 11.82 -20.32
N LEU A 254 -3.34 12.28 -19.06
CA LEU A 254 -3.85 11.51 -17.91
C LEU A 254 -5.32 11.12 -18.06
N ILE A 255 -6.15 12.05 -18.55
CA ILE A 255 -7.58 11.81 -18.79
C ILE A 255 -7.81 10.66 -19.78
N ARG A 256 -6.92 10.51 -20.77
CA ARG A 256 -7.07 9.50 -21.81
C ARG A 256 -6.72 8.09 -21.34
N ARG A 257 -6.01 7.93 -20.21
CA ARG A 257 -5.58 6.63 -19.68
C ARG A 257 -4.97 5.75 -20.77
N THR A 258 -4.02 6.34 -21.50
CA THR A 258 -3.55 5.80 -22.77
C THR A 258 -2.55 4.67 -22.57
N ASP A 259 -2.68 3.63 -23.38
CA ASP A 259 -1.68 2.57 -23.52
C ASP A 259 -0.72 2.79 -24.71
N ASP A 260 -0.82 3.94 -25.37
CA ASP A 260 0.05 4.29 -26.49
C ASP A 260 1.43 4.73 -25.99
N ASP A 261 2.44 3.92 -26.28
CA ASP A 261 3.82 4.18 -25.88
C ASP A 261 4.35 5.50 -26.44
N ASP A 262 3.97 5.93 -27.66
CA ASP A 262 4.45 7.20 -28.22
C ASP A 262 3.89 8.40 -27.43
N VAL A 263 2.64 8.30 -26.99
CA VAL A 263 2.03 9.31 -26.11
C VAL A 263 2.70 9.33 -24.74
N LYS A 264 3.01 8.16 -24.17
CA LYS A 264 3.75 8.06 -22.90
C LYS A 264 5.15 8.66 -23.00
N HIS A 265 5.90 8.35 -24.06
CA HIS A 265 7.22 8.96 -24.30
C HIS A 265 7.13 10.48 -24.44
N ALA A 266 6.09 11.00 -25.10
CA ALA A 266 5.86 12.45 -25.21
C ALA A 266 5.58 13.09 -23.83
N ALA A 267 4.76 12.44 -23.00
CA ALA A 267 4.50 12.89 -21.62
C ALA A 267 5.77 12.91 -20.77
N ILE A 268 6.58 11.84 -20.82
CA ILE A 268 7.83 11.73 -20.06
C ILE A 268 8.82 12.83 -20.47
N ARG A 269 8.97 13.09 -21.78
CA ARG A 269 9.81 14.21 -22.27
C ARG A 269 9.31 15.56 -21.78
N TYR A 270 7.99 15.76 -21.73
CA TYR A 270 7.41 17.00 -21.20
C TYR A 270 7.68 17.15 -19.69
N ILE A 271 7.48 16.09 -18.90
CA ILE A 271 7.80 16.05 -17.46
C ILE A 271 9.28 16.36 -17.19
N ASP A 272 10.18 15.85 -18.04
CA ASP A 272 11.61 16.15 -17.97
C ASP A 272 11.90 17.62 -18.28
N SER A 273 11.26 18.18 -19.32
CA SER A 273 11.42 19.59 -19.71
C SER A 273 10.98 20.59 -18.64
N THR A 274 10.08 20.19 -17.73
CA THR A 274 9.67 20.99 -16.57
C THR A 274 10.62 20.84 -15.37
N GLY A 275 11.73 20.11 -15.50
CA GLY A 275 12.69 19.85 -14.42
C GLY A 275 12.16 18.93 -13.32
N SER A 276 11.06 18.20 -13.56
CA SER A 276 10.38 17.44 -12.51
C SER A 276 11.19 16.26 -12.00
N PHE A 277 11.99 15.61 -12.85
CA PHE A 277 12.85 14.51 -12.42
C PHE A 277 14.01 14.99 -11.54
N ASP A 278 14.58 16.15 -11.83
CA ASP A 278 15.57 16.80 -10.96
C ASP A 278 14.94 17.20 -9.62
N TYR A 279 13.73 17.76 -9.65
CA TYR A 279 13.00 18.09 -8.43
C TYR A 279 12.75 16.86 -7.54
N CYS A 280 12.37 15.71 -8.13
CA CYS A 280 12.24 14.44 -7.41
C CYS A 280 13.54 14.03 -6.73
N ARG A 281 14.67 14.09 -7.46
CA ARG A 281 16.00 13.75 -6.93
C ARG A 281 16.38 14.67 -5.78
N GLN A 282 16.16 15.98 -5.92
CA GLN A 282 16.43 16.95 -4.87
C GLN A 282 15.58 16.66 -3.62
N ARG A 283 14.26 16.48 -3.79
CA ARG A 283 13.36 16.20 -2.67
C ARG A 283 13.73 14.91 -1.93
N LEU A 284 14.10 13.86 -2.65
CA LEU A 284 14.57 12.61 -2.03
C LEU A 284 15.86 12.81 -1.22
N ARG A 285 16.80 13.64 -1.69
CA ARG A 285 18.02 13.97 -0.93
C ARG A 285 17.72 14.76 0.35
N GLU A 286 16.83 15.74 0.28
CA GLU A 286 16.40 16.52 1.45
C GLU A 286 15.76 15.61 2.51
N ILE A 287 14.82 14.77 2.08
CA ILE A 287 14.13 13.83 2.97
C ILE A 287 15.12 12.78 3.53
N GLY A 288 16.03 12.26 2.69
CA GLY A 288 17.06 11.32 3.12
C GLY A 288 18.04 11.93 4.13
N THR A 289 18.36 13.22 4.02
CA THR A 289 19.18 13.94 5.00
C THR A 289 18.45 14.06 6.33
N ALA A 290 17.18 14.51 6.31
CA ALA A 290 16.35 14.57 7.50
C ALA A 290 16.17 13.20 8.18
N ALA A 291 16.02 12.13 7.41
CA ALA A 291 15.92 10.76 7.93
C ALA A 291 17.21 10.32 8.64
N ARG A 292 18.39 10.64 8.06
CA ARG A 292 19.68 10.34 8.69
C ARG A 292 19.87 11.11 9.99
N ASP A 293 19.53 12.39 10.01
CA ASP A 293 19.61 13.23 11.21
C ASP A 293 18.70 12.70 12.32
N MET A 294 17.49 12.25 11.99
CA MET A 294 16.59 11.61 12.95
C MET A 294 17.18 10.33 13.52
N VAL A 295 17.68 9.44 12.65
CA VAL A 295 18.29 8.17 13.07
C VAL A 295 19.49 8.41 14.00
N HIS A 296 20.35 9.38 13.68
CA HIS A 296 21.50 9.75 14.51
C HIS A 296 21.07 10.25 15.90
N ASN A 297 19.96 10.97 16.00
CA ASN A 297 19.44 11.48 17.27
C ASN A 297 18.67 10.43 18.09
N MET A 298 18.18 9.36 17.45
CA MET A 298 17.39 8.31 18.10
C MET A 298 18.23 7.24 18.81
N SER A 299 19.45 6.97 18.33
CA SER A 299 20.29 5.92 18.94
C SER A 299 21.78 6.23 18.85
N GLY A 300 22.50 5.99 19.96
CA GLY A 300 23.97 6.00 20.01
C GLY A 300 24.61 4.67 19.60
N ASP A 301 23.81 3.65 19.27
CA ASP A 301 24.30 2.35 18.79
C ASP A 301 24.63 2.43 17.29
N ALA A 302 25.93 2.36 17.00
CA ALA A 302 26.47 2.46 15.65
C ALA A 302 25.97 1.35 14.71
N ASP A 303 25.77 0.13 15.20
CA ASP A 303 25.33 -1.00 14.37
C ASP A 303 23.85 -0.88 14.02
N ALA A 304 23.04 -0.42 14.97
CA ALA A 304 21.62 -0.21 14.78
C ALA A 304 21.33 0.94 13.79
N VAL A 305 22.09 2.02 13.87
CA VAL A 305 22.06 3.15 12.93
C VAL A 305 22.41 2.70 11.51
N GLN A 306 23.42 1.82 11.36
CA GLN A 306 23.89 1.39 10.04
C GLN A 306 22.85 0.60 9.24
N ASN A 307 22.01 -0.20 9.90
CA ASN A 307 20.96 -0.96 9.21
C ASN A 307 19.88 -0.05 8.61
N ILE A 308 19.50 1.01 9.31
CA ILE A 308 18.51 1.96 8.81
C ILE A 308 19.12 2.88 7.75
N TYR A 309 20.39 3.26 7.88
CA TYR A 309 21.10 3.96 6.80
C TYR A 309 21.09 3.18 5.49
N ARG A 310 21.29 1.85 5.53
CA ARG A 310 21.16 1.00 4.34
C ARG A 310 19.74 1.02 3.75
N ILE A 311 18.69 1.12 4.57
CA ILE A 311 17.31 1.28 4.09
C ILE A 311 17.13 2.65 3.40
N ILE A 312 17.66 3.72 4.00
CA ILE A 312 17.63 5.07 3.42
C ILE A 312 18.35 5.07 2.06
N GLU A 313 19.54 4.48 1.98
CA GLU A 313 20.31 4.35 0.73
C GLU A 313 19.55 3.57 -0.36
N LEU A 314 18.79 2.54 0.01
CA LEU A 314 17.92 1.82 -0.94
C LEU A 314 16.82 2.72 -1.53
N PHE A 315 16.42 3.78 -0.81
CA PHE A 315 15.40 4.74 -1.22
C PHE A 315 15.96 5.96 -1.94
N GLU A 316 17.27 6.11 -2.00
CA GLU A 316 17.90 7.16 -2.81
C GLU A 316 17.97 6.74 -4.28
N LEU A 317 17.98 7.75 -5.15
CA LEU A 317 18.26 7.58 -6.57
C LEU A 317 19.77 7.75 -6.76
N SER A 318 20.42 6.75 -7.35
CA SER A 318 21.82 6.86 -7.78
C SER A 318 21.96 8.03 -8.74
N ALA A 319 23.01 8.83 -8.54
CA ALA A 319 23.35 9.98 -9.37
C ALA A 319 23.66 9.59 -10.82
#